data_AF-A0A9P2MXK2-F1
#
_entry.id   AF-A0A9P2MXK2-F1
#
_cell.length_a   1.000
_cell.length_b   1.000
_cell.length_c   1.000
_cell.angle_alpha   90.00
_cell.angle_beta   90.00
_cell.angle_gamma   90.00
#
_symmetry.space_group_name_H-M   'P 1'
#
loop_
_entity.id
_entity.type
_entity.pdbx_description
1 polymer ?
#
loop_
_entity_poly.entity_id
_entity_poly.type
_entity_poly.pdbx_seq_one_letter_code
_entity_poly.pdbx_strand_id
1 'polypeptide(L)' 'MRDDRFNSLKQEFSGVPDDAADALSSISEIMRVAFFFLCTDEHRDTGLNILDIAANYADFVTEAVLRKTTDGD' A
#
# COMPACT_ATOMS: atom_id res chain seq x y z
N MET A 1 0.38 -14.23 -13.30
CA MET A 1 0.66 -14.08 -11.85
C MET A 1 1.01 -12.64 -11.47
N ARG A 2 2.05 -11.99 -12.04
CA ARG A 2 2.34 -10.57 -11.74
C ARG A 2 1.16 -9.65 -12.06
N ASP A 3 0.55 -9.84 -13.23
CA ASP A 3 -0.59 -9.01 -13.66
C ASP A 3 -1.86 -9.30 -12.88
N ASP A 4 -2.12 -10.57 -12.54
CA ASP A 4 -3.27 -10.92 -11.69
C ASP A 4 -3.17 -10.27 -10.32
N ARG A 5 -1.98 -10.33 -9.70
CA ARG A 5 -1.71 -9.65 -8.42
C ARG A 5 -1.88 -8.14 -8.54
N PHE A 6 -1.31 -7.52 -9.59
CA PHE A 6 -1.46 -6.09 -9.80
C PHE A 6 -2.93 -5.68 -10.06
N ASN A 7 -3.70 -6.47 -10.81
CA ASN A 7 -5.12 -6.21 -11.04
C ASN A 7 -5.94 -6.30 -9.76
N SER A 8 -5.64 -7.27 -8.88
CA SER A 8 -6.25 -7.34 -7.55
C SER A 8 -5.91 -6.11 -6.71
N LEU A 9 -4.63 -5.71 -6.67
CA LEU A 9 -4.20 -4.51 -5.94
C LEU A 9 -4.81 -3.23 -6.52
N LYS A 10 -4.92 -3.12 -7.84
CA LYS A 10 -5.56 -1.99 -8.51
C LYS A 10 -7.04 -1.87 -8.17
N GLN A 11 -7.73 -3.00 -7.99
CA GLN A 11 -9.11 -3.02 -7.51
C GLN A 11 -9.20 -2.62 -6.04
N GLU A 12 -8.30 -3.12 -5.20
CA GLU A 12 -8.23 -2.84 -3.76
C GLU A 12 -7.95 -1.34 -3.49
N PHE A 13 -7.01 -0.75 -4.22
CA PHE A 13 -6.59 0.65 -4.08
C PHE A 13 -7.23 1.59 -5.11
N SER A 14 -8.37 1.21 -5.69
CA SER A 14 -9.08 2.05 -6.65
C SER A 14 -9.45 3.41 -6.03
N GLY A 15 -8.97 4.50 -6.64
CA GLY A 15 -9.23 5.87 -6.19
C GLY A 15 -8.22 6.42 -5.17
N VAL A 16 -7.23 5.62 -4.79
CA VAL A 16 -6.10 6.04 -3.95
C VAL A 16 -4.98 6.59 -4.86
N PRO A 17 -4.17 7.58 -4.42
CA PRO A 17 -3.04 8.07 -5.20
C PRO A 17 -2.09 6.94 -5.63
N ASP A 18 -1.64 6.96 -6.88
CA ASP A 18 -0.62 6.03 -7.41
C ASP A 18 0.68 6.76 -7.78
N ASP A 19 0.78 8.03 -7.41
CA ASP A 19 2.02 8.81 -7.43
C ASP A 19 2.88 8.46 -6.22
N ALA A 20 4.19 8.32 -6.44
CA ALA A 20 5.11 7.87 -5.41
C ALA A 20 5.22 8.84 -4.22
N ALA A 21 5.17 10.15 -4.44
CA ALA A 21 5.33 11.15 -3.39
C ALA A 21 4.08 11.23 -2.51
N ASP A 22 2.90 11.23 -3.13
CA ASP A 22 1.63 11.23 -2.42
C ASP A 22 1.43 9.92 -1.65
N ALA A 23 1.72 8.79 -2.29
CA ALA A 23 1.62 7.48 -1.65
C ALA A 23 2.55 7.31 -0.46
N LEU A 24 3.79 7.82 -0.53
CA LEU A 24 4.74 7.73 0.58
C LEU A 24 4.23 8.44 1.83
N SER A 25 3.54 9.58 1.66
CA SER A 25 2.92 10.31 2.76
C SER A 25 1.83 9.48 3.43
N SER A 26 0.93 8.90 2.64
CA SER A 26 -0.14 8.00 3.15
C SER A 26 0.42 6.74 3.81
N ILE A 27 1.43 6.09 3.23
CA ILE A 27 2.07 4.90 3.82
C ILE A 27 2.68 5.24 5.19
N SER A 28 3.35 6.39 5.32
CA SER A 28 3.90 6.85 6.60
C SER A 28 2.82 7.02 7.68
N GLU A 29 1.65 7.56 7.31
CA GLU A 29 0.51 7.69 8.22
C GLU A 29 -0.05 6.32 8.61
N ILE A 30 -0.24 5.41 7.65
CA ILE A 30 -0.72 4.04 7.89
C ILE A 30 0.23 3.30 8.84
N MET A 31 1.56 3.42 8.66
CA MET A 31 2.56 2.81 9.55
C MET A 31 2.46 3.34 10.99
N ARG A 32 2.21 4.64 11.17
CA ARG A 32 2.02 5.23 12.51
C ARG A 32 0.76 4.70 13.19
N VAL A 33 -0.34 4.59 12.45
CA VAL A 33 -1.59 4.00 12.95
C VAL A 33 -1.35 2.54 13.32
N ALA A 34 -0.73 1.76 12.44
CA ALA A 34 -0.43 0.35 12.69
C ALA A 34 0.41 0.17 13.96
N PHE A 35 1.45 1.00 14.14
CA PHE A 35 2.28 0.99 15.34
C PHE A 35 1.48 1.32 16.60
N PHE A 36 0.58 2.30 16.55
CA PHE A 36 -0.32 2.62 17.67
C PHE A 36 -1.16 1.42 18.09
N PHE A 37 -1.78 0.71 17.13
CA PHE A 37 -2.56 -0.51 17.41
C PHE A 37 -1.68 -1.67 17.91
N LEU A 38 -0.47 -1.84 17.39
CA LEU A 38 0.49 -2.85 17.87
C LEU A 38 0.90 -2.62 19.34
N CYS A 39 1.01 -1.36 19.76
CA CYS A 39 1.38 -0.99 21.13
C CYS A 39 0.19 -0.91 22.09
N THR A 40 -1.05 -1.09 21.60
CA THR A 40 -2.25 -1.10 22.44
C THR A 40 -2.66 -2.55 22.71
N ASP A 41 -2.88 -2.89 23.98
CA ASP A 41 -3.34 -4.23 24.37
C ASP A 41 -4.64 -4.58 23.64
N GLU A 42 -4.81 -5.88 23.33
CA GLU A 42 -5.96 -6.43 22.58
C GLU A 42 -6.10 -5.95 21.11
N HIS A 43 -5.18 -5.13 20.61
CA HIS A 43 -5.26 -4.52 19.28
C HIS A 43 -4.12 -4.91 18.33
N ARG A 44 -3.25 -5.82 18.77
CA ARG A 44 -2.09 -6.29 18.02
C ARG A 44 -2.45 -6.80 16.63
N ASP A 45 -3.47 -7.65 16.50
CA ASP A 45 -3.86 -8.25 15.22
C ASP A 45 -4.38 -7.19 14.24
N THR A 46 -5.13 -6.21 14.73
CA THR A 46 -5.54 -5.04 13.93
C THR A 46 -4.33 -4.26 13.44
N GLY A 47 -3.32 -4.05 14.29
CA GLY A 47 -2.07 -3.40 13.90
C GLY A 47 -1.32 -4.17 12.81
N LEU A 48 -1.27 -5.50 12.89
CA LEU A 48 -0.67 -6.34 11.85
C LEU A 48 -1.42 -6.26 10.52
N ASN A 49 -2.77 -6.27 10.54
CA ASN A 49 -3.58 -6.12 9.33
C ASN A 49 -3.36 -4.76 8.65
N ILE A 50 -3.22 -3.69 9.44
CA ILE A 50 -2.94 -2.34 8.91
C ILE A 50 -1.54 -2.28 8.28
N LEU A 51 -0.54 -2.97 8.85
CA LEU A 51 0.78 -3.10 8.21
C LEU A 51 0.72 -3.84 6.88
N ASP A 52 -0.10 -4.89 6.78
CA ASP A 52 -0.29 -5.63 5.53
C ASP A 52 -0.88 -4.73 4.42
N ILE A 53 -1.85 -3.89 4.77
CA ILE A 53 -2.40 -2.87 3.86
C ILE A 53 -1.30 -1.89 3.40
N ALA A 54 -0.44 -1.43 4.31
CA ALA A 54 0.67 -0.55 3.94
C ALA A 54 1.64 -1.20 2.94
N ALA A 55 1.95 -2.49 3.15
CA ALA A 55 2.80 -3.25 2.25
C ALA A 55 2.16 -3.46 0.87
N ASN A 56 0.89 -3.85 0.84
CA ASN A 56 0.13 -4.03 -0.41
C ASN A 56 0.02 -2.73 -1.20
N TYR A 57 -0.15 -1.60 -0.50
CA TYR A 57 -0.19 -0.29 -1.15
C TYR A 57 1.18 0.13 -1.72
N ALA A 58 2.27 -0.14 -1.00
CA ALA A 58 3.62 0.09 -1.50
C ALA A 58 3.92 -0.76 -2.76
N ASP A 59 3.50 -2.02 -2.77
CA ASP A 59 3.63 -2.92 -3.91
C ASP A 59 2.82 -2.41 -5.12
N PHE A 60 1.58 -1.96 -4.89
CA PHE A 60 0.74 -1.34 -5.92
C PHE A 60 1.42 -0.13 -6.56
N VAL A 61 1.89 0.82 -5.75
CA VAL A 61 2.50 2.07 -6.22
C VAL A 61 3.79 1.78 -6.98
N THR A 62 4.63 0.88 -6.48
CA THR A 62 5.86 0.46 -7.16
C THR A 62 5.56 -0.09 -8.55
N GLU A 63 4.58 -0.99 -8.64
CA GLU A 63 4.17 -1.61 -9.89
C GLU A 63 3.44 -0.64 -10.84
N ALA A 64 2.74 0.37 -10.31
CA ALA A 64 2.14 1.45 -11.11
C ALA A 64 3.20 2.38 -11.71
N VAL A 65 4.21 2.77 -10.92
CA VAL A 65 5.35 3.58 -11.38
C VAL A 65 6.15 2.83 -12.45
N LEU A 66 6.47 1.55 -12.21
CA LEU A 66 7.21 0.75 -13.18
C LEU A 66 6.49 0.65 -14.52
N ARG A 67 5.16 0.42 -14.51
CA ARG A 67 4.36 0.39 -15.75
C ARG A 67 4.36 1.72 -16.48
N LYS A 68 4.21 2.84 -15.76
CA LYS A 68 4.31 4.19 -16.34
C LYS A 68 5.67 4.44 -17.00
N THR A 69 6.75 3.87 -16.45
CA THR A 69 8.10 3.99 -17.04
C THR A 69 8.35 3.07 -18.23
N THR A 70 7.69 1.90 -18.30
CA THR A 70 7.86 0.95 -19.42
C THR A 70 6.89 1.15 -20.58
N ASP A 71 5.73 1.75 -20.35
CA ASP A 71 4.74 2.06 -21.40
C ASP A 71 5.04 3.38 -22.14
N GLY A 72 6.06 4.12 -21.67
CA GLY A 72 6.48 5.43 -22.20
C GLY A 72 7.70 5.40 -23.13
N ASP A 73 8.14 4.22 -23.57
CA ASP A 73 9.30 4.03 -24.49
C ASP A 73 8.85 3.46 -25.84
#